data_AF-A0A7C7R2W8-F1
#
_entry.id   AF-A0A7C7R2W8-F1
#
_cell.length_a   1.000
_cell.length_b   1.000
_cell.length_c   1.000
_cell.angle_alpha   90.00
_cell.angle_beta   90.00
_cell.angle_gamma   90.00
#
_symmetry.space_group_name_H-M   'P 1'
#
loop_
_entity.id
_entity.type
_entity.pdbx_description
1 polymer ?
#
loop_
_entity_poly.entity_id
_entity_poly.type
_entity_poly.pdbx_seq_one_letter_code
_entity_poly.pdbx_strand_id
1 'polypeptide(L)'
;MVGRRVYRGYLLFHGRALVCTMAQTFEFHAQPAGQVAIQVEGRPPGSLQPDGTLLDAEGQPIGRRPSSYPDKDQATYPVTVQERVVGRPENPFYGGRLRSLRQMSRPPAVEITAPDVTAEEQDWLLALAFWNVLFPAAIQVDTSGIV
;
A
#
# COMPACT_ATOMS: atom_id res chain seq x y z
N MET A 1 -25.22 26.27 -10.46
CA MET A 1 -25.21 24.81 -10.67
C MET A 1 -24.78 24.15 -9.36
N VAL A 2 -25.65 23.35 -8.75
CA VAL A 2 -25.36 22.65 -7.50
C VAL A 2 -24.74 21.30 -7.85
N GLY A 3 -23.43 21.16 -7.64
CA GLY A 3 -22.70 19.92 -7.89
C GLY A 3 -23.20 18.81 -6.95
N ARG A 4 -23.74 17.74 -7.54
CA ARG A 4 -24.24 16.58 -6.81
C ARG A 4 -23.04 15.76 -6.33
N ARG A 5 -22.79 15.73 -5.01
CA ARG A 5 -21.80 14.85 -4.38
C ARG A 5 -22.24 13.39 -4.58
N VAL A 6 -21.56 12.66 -5.47
CA VAL A 6 -21.72 11.22 -5.63
C VAL A 6 -20.66 10.53 -4.78
N TYR A 7 -20.94 10.34 -3.49
CA TYR A 7 -20.14 9.46 -2.64
C TYR A 7 -20.52 8.01 -2.91
N ARG A 8 -20.03 7.41 -3.99
CA ARG A 8 -20.23 5.96 -4.24
C ARG A 8 -19.13 5.24 -5.02
N GLY A 9 -17.98 5.88 -5.22
CA GLY A 9 -16.76 5.19 -5.64
C GLY A 9 -15.72 5.34 -4.55
N TYR A 10 -14.98 4.28 -4.23
CA TYR A 10 -13.71 4.44 -3.53
C TYR A 10 -12.88 5.42 -4.37
N LEU A 11 -12.53 6.59 -3.82
CA LEU A 11 -11.55 7.48 -4.44
C LEU A 11 -10.24 6.68 -4.52
N LEU A 12 -9.98 6.11 -5.69
CA LEU A 12 -8.71 5.47 -5.97
C LEU A 12 -7.73 6.61 -6.26
N PHE A 13 -6.65 6.67 -5.49
CA PHE A 13 -5.55 7.56 -5.82
C PHE A 13 -5.02 7.21 -7.20
N HIS A 14 -5.06 8.16 -8.14
CA HIS A 14 -4.42 8.05 -9.44
C HIS A 14 -3.30 9.07 -9.50
N GLY A 15 -2.08 8.63 -9.82
CA GLY A 15 -0.94 9.53 -9.89
C GLY A 15 0.35 8.87 -9.44
N ARG A 16 1.34 9.72 -9.18
CA ARG A 16 2.67 9.29 -8.76
C ARG A 16 2.97 9.79 -7.35
N ALA A 17 3.63 8.96 -6.57
CA ALA A 17 4.16 9.34 -5.26
C ALA A 17 5.62 8.91 -5.17
N LEU A 18 6.42 9.75 -4.51
CA LEU A 18 7.81 9.48 -4.19
C LEU A 18 7.93 9.40 -2.67
N VAL A 19 8.53 8.32 -2.17
CA VAL A 19 8.85 8.18 -0.75
C VAL A 19 10.35 7.98 -0.63
N CYS A 20 10.99 8.80 0.18
CA CYS A 20 12.42 8.71 0.48
C CYS A 20 12.61 8.30 1.92
N THR A 21 13.46 7.30 2.15
CA THR A 21 14.05 7.00 3.45
C THR A 21 15.51 7.46 3.45
N MET A 22 16.22 7.30 4.57
CA MET A 22 17.67 7.53 4.60
C MET A 22 18.46 6.49 3.80
N ALA A 23 17.88 5.33 3.51
CA ALA A 23 18.55 4.21 2.86
C ALA A 23 18.18 4.06 1.38
N GLN A 24 16.92 4.37 1.03
CA GLN A 24 16.36 4.08 -0.29
C GLN A 24 15.13 4.93 -0.63
N THR A 25 14.79 4.95 -1.90
CA THR A 25 13.71 5.68 -2.55
C THR A 25 12.73 4.71 -3.17
N PHE A 26 11.44 5.02 -3.02
CA PHE A 26 10.33 4.28 -3.60
C PHE A 26 9.50 5.19 -4.47
N GLU A 27 9.26 4.78 -5.72
CA GLU A 27 8.26 5.41 -6.58
C GLU A 27 7.03 4.53 -6.69
N PHE A 28 5.86 5.14 -6.53
CA PHE A 28 4.58 4.51 -6.71
C PHE A 28 3.88 5.16 -7.89
N HIS A 29 3.36 4.36 -8.81
CA HIS A 29 2.53 4.81 -9.91
C HIS A 29 1.19 4.08 -9.87
N ALA A 30 0.18 4.78 -9.35
CA ALA A 30 -1.16 4.25 -9.16
C ALA A 30 -2.02 4.55 -10.38
N GLN A 31 -2.54 3.49 -10.99
CA GLN A 31 -3.33 3.54 -12.21
C GLN A 31 -4.84 3.59 -11.91
N PRO A 32 -5.66 4.11 -12.84
CA PRO A 32 -7.12 4.14 -12.69
C PRO A 32 -7.78 2.79 -12.42
N ALA A 33 -7.19 1.70 -12.90
CA ALA A 33 -7.67 0.35 -12.68
C ALA A 33 -7.38 -0.19 -11.26
N GLY A 34 -6.68 0.56 -10.41
CA GLY A 34 -6.28 0.16 -9.06
C GLY A 34 -4.95 -0.59 -8.98
N GLN A 35 -4.32 -0.88 -10.12
CA GLN A 35 -2.95 -1.40 -10.16
C GLN A 35 -1.97 -0.33 -9.69
N VAL A 36 -0.98 -0.72 -8.89
CA VAL A 36 0.10 0.15 -8.44
C VAL A 36 1.42 -0.44 -8.89
N ALA A 37 2.11 0.21 -9.84
CA ALA A 37 3.48 -0.13 -10.16
C ALA A 37 4.40 0.51 -9.11
N ILE A 38 5.39 -0.24 -8.66
CA ILE A 38 6.32 0.18 -7.61
C ILE A 38 7.73 0.10 -8.20
N GLN A 39 8.59 1.07 -7.84
CA GLN A 39 10.03 1.08 -8.12
C GLN A 39 10.80 1.32 -6.81
N VAL A 40 11.91 0.61 -6.61
CA VAL A 40 12.88 0.82 -5.53
C VAL A 40 14.22 1.16 -6.15
N GLU A 41 14.80 2.31 -5.80
CA GLU A 41 16.08 2.77 -6.37
C GLU A 41 16.07 2.78 -7.93
N GLY A 42 14.93 3.17 -8.52
CA GLY A 42 14.74 3.19 -9.97
C GLY A 42 14.63 1.81 -10.64
N ARG A 43 14.60 0.72 -9.86
CA ARG A 43 14.37 -0.65 -10.35
C ARG A 43 12.96 -1.10 -10.00
N PRO A 44 12.22 -1.78 -10.90
CA PRO A 44 10.91 -2.31 -10.55
C PRO A 44 11.03 -3.53 -9.61
N PRO A 45 10.56 -3.49 -8.35
CA PRO A 45 10.18 -4.70 -7.63
C PRO A 45 8.96 -5.38 -8.27
N GLY A 46 8.09 -4.61 -8.96
CA GLY A 46 6.93 -5.12 -9.68
C GLY A 46 5.64 -4.32 -9.48
N SER A 47 4.50 -5.00 -9.32
CA SER A 47 3.21 -4.32 -9.15
C SER A 47 2.25 -4.98 -8.17
N LEU A 48 1.49 -4.16 -7.45
CA LEU A 48 0.37 -4.57 -6.60
C LEU A 48 -0.93 -4.47 -7.41
N GLN A 49 -1.64 -5.58 -7.52
CA GLN A 49 -2.94 -5.66 -8.17
C GLN A 49 -4.08 -5.22 -7.23
N PRO A 50 -5.24 -4.81 -7.79
CA PRO A 50 -6.41 -4.42 -6.99
C PRO A 50 -6.91 -5.53 -6.06
N ASP A 51 -6.71 -6.79 -6.46
CA ASP A 51 -7.10 -7.98 -5.70
C ASP A 51 -6.03 -8.39 -4.65
N GLY A 52 -5.03 -7.56 -4.41
CA GLY A 52 -3.97 -7.82 -3.44
C GLY A 52 -2.85 -8.73 -3.93
N THR A 53 -2.89 -9.21 -5.18
CA THR A 53 -1.80 -9.99 -5.78
C THR A 53 -0.54 -9.13 -5.96
N LEU A 54 0.62 -9.68 -5.60
CA LEU A 54 1.93 -9.08 -5.83
C LEU A 54 2.54 -9.75 -7.06
N LEU A 55 2.88 -8.94 -8.06
CA LEU A 55 3.61 -9.38 -9.25
C LEU A 55 5.05 -8.88 -9.18
N ASP A 56 6.00 -9.67 -9.64
CA ASP A 56 7.39 -9.23 -9.85
C ASP A 56 7.54 -8.26 -11.04
N ALA A 57 8.78 -7.93 -11.38
CA ALA A 57 9.13 -7.04 -12.50
C ALA A 57 8.70 -7.62 -13.87
N GLU A 58 8.70 -8.94 -14.00
CA GLU A 58 8.31 -9.68 -15.20
C GLU A 58 6.78 -9.90 -15.30
N GLY A 59 6.04 -9.53 -14.25
CA GLY A 59 4.60 -9.66 -14.17
C GLY A 59 4.12 -11.03 -13.70
N GLN A 60 5.01 -11.87 -13.14
CA GLN A 60 4.63 -13.15 -12.54
C GLN A 60 4.15 -12.97 -11.10
N PRO A 61 3.11 -13.71 -10.68
CA PRO A 61 2.63 -13.64 -9.32
C PRO A 61 3.64 -14.26 -8.36
N ILE A 62 4.12 -13.47 -7.40
CA ILE A 62 5.07 -13.89 -6.37
C ILE A 62 4.46 -13.97 -4.99
N GLY A 63 3.31 -13.33 -4.78
CA GLY A 63 2.76 -13.19 -3.43
C GLY A 63 1.38 -12.55 -3.38
N ARG A 64 0.90 -12.35 -2.16
CA ARG A 64 -0.42 -11.77 -1.92
C ARG A 64 -0.49 -11.06 -0.57
N ARG A 65 -1.34 -10.04 -0.54
CA ARG A 65 -1.93 -9.48 0.68
C ARG A 65 -3.46 -9.56 0.58
N PRO A 66 -4.21 -9.42 1.68
CA PRO A 66 -5.67 -9.32 1.62
C PRO A 66 -6.12 -8.27 0.58
N SER A 67 -7.06 -8.65 -0.28
CA SER A 67 -7.58 -7.85 -1.40
C SER A 67 -8.38 -6.64 -0.92
N SER A 68 -9.14 -6.84 0.15
CA SER A 68 -9.77 -5.79 0.93
C SER A 68 -8.86 -5.40 2.09
N TYR A 69 -9.05 -4.20 2.62
CA TYR A 69 -8.50 -3.90 3.94
C TYR A 69 -8.87 -5.05 4.90
N PRO A 70 -7.91 -5.53 5.69
CA PRO A 70 -8.15 -6.63 6.61
C PRO A 70 -9.31 -6.26 7.51
N ASP A 71 -10.03 -7.26 8.01
CA ASP A 71 -11.13 -7.06 8.96
C ASP A 71 -10.73 -6.00 9.99
N LYS A 72 -11.67 -5.10 10.28
CA LYS A 72 -11.46 -3.98 11.22
C LYS A 72 -10.97 -4.43 12.61
N ASP A 73 -11.13 -5.71 12.92
CA ASP A 73 -10.74 -6.33 14.18
C ASP A 73 -9.30 -6.91 14.13
N GLN A 74 -8.66 -6.91 12.96
CA GLN A 74 -7.27 -7.32 12.78
C GLN A 74 -6.34 -6.09 12.78
N ALA A 75 -5.43 -6.03 13.75
CA ALA A 75 -4.47 -4.93 13.89
C ALA A 75 -3.35 -4.96 12.84
N THR A 76 -3.04 -6.14 12.31
CA THR A 76 -2.05 -6.39 11.25
C THR A 76 -2.59 -7.46 10.32
N TYR A 77 -1.95 -7.65 9.16
CA TYR A 77 -2.35 -8.68 8.20
C TYR A 77 -1.16 -9.38 7.57
N PRO A 78 -1.28 -10.68 7.20
CA PRO A 78 -0.19 -11.40 6.60
C PRO A 78 0.08 -10.93 5.17
N VAL A 79 1.36 -10.78 4.83
CA VAL A 79 1.85 -10.73 3.45
C VAL A 79 2.53 -12.06 3.16
N THR A 80 2.07 -12.74 2.12
CA THR A 80 2.66 -14.00 1.67
C THR A 80 3.49 -13.78 0.42
N VAL A 81 4.69 -14.36 0.37
CA VAL A 81 5.53 -14.46 -0.82
C VAL A 81 5.93 -15.91 -0.94
N GLN A 82 5.77 -16.51 -2.13
CA GLN A 82 6.01 -17.94 -2.37
C GLN A 82 5.33 -18.83 -1.31
N GLU A 83 4.06 -18.53 -1.01
CA GLU A 83 3.23 -19.22 -0.01
C GLU A 83 3.69 -19.13 1.45
N ARG A 84 4.77 -18.39 1.73
CA ARG A 84 5.31 -18.18 3.08
C ARG A 84 4.93 -16.79 3.60
N VAL A 85 4.56 -16.69 4.87
CA VAL A 85 4.32 -15.38 5.51
C VAL A 85 5.66 -14.70 5.79
N VAL A 86 5.93 -13.60 5.08
CA VAL A 86 7.19 -12.87 5.20
C VAL A 86 7.12 -11.71 6.20
N GLY A 87 5.92 -11.16 6.39
CA GLY A 87 5.71 -10.10 7.36
C GLY A 87 4.26 -9.70 7.52
N ARG A 88 4.05 -8.73 8.42
CA ARG A 88 2.74 -8.26 8.84
C ARG A 88 2.70 -6.74 8.94
N PRO A 89 2.26 -6.03 7.88
CA PRO A 89 2.01 -4.60 7.96
C PRO A 89 0.84 -4.29 8.89
N GLU A 90 0.90 -3.14 9.55
CA GLU A 90 -0.22 -2.60 10.33
C GLU A 90 -1.44 -2.32 9.45
N ASN A 91 -2.63 -2.62 9.98
CA ASN A 91 -3.91 -2.30 9.35
C ASN A 91 -4.33 -0.84 9.68
N PRO A 92 -4.40 0.06 8.69
CA PRO A 92 -4.80 1.45 8.93
C PRO A 92 -6.29 1.60 9.28
N PHE A 93 -7.11 0.56 9.09
CA PHE A 93 -8.55 0.55 9.37
C PHE A 93 -8.91 -0.20 10.66
N TYR A 94 -7.91 -0.67 11.42
CA TYR A 94 -8.14 -1.30 12.71
C TYR A 94 -8.94 -0.38 13.65
N GLY A 95 -10.01 -0.91 14.25
CA GLY A 95 -10.99 -0.15 15.01
C GLY A 95 -12.15 0.43 14.18
N GLY A 96 -12.25 0.07 12.90
CA GLY A 96 -13.42 0.32 12.04
C GLY A 96 -13.46 1.70 11.38
N ARG A 97 -12.41 2.49 11.53
CA ARG A 97 -12.22 3.78 10.84
C ARG A 97 -10.78 3.90 10.40
N LEU A 98 -10.57 4.61 9.30
CA LEU A 98 -9.23 4.99 8.90
C LEU A 98 -8.57 5.81 10.03
N ARG A 99 -7.46 5.33 10.58
CA ARG A 99 -6.69 6.08 11.57
C ARG A 99 -6.09 7.32 10.91
N SER A 100 -6.33 8.48 11.50
CA SER A 100 -5.66 9.70 11.05
C SER A 100 -4.17 9.55 11.25
N LEU A 101 -3.35 9.92 10.26
CA LEU A 101 -1.90 9.97 10.41
C LEU A 101 -1.47 10.82 11.62
N ARG A 102 -2.24 11.86 11.98
CA ARG A 102 -1.99 12.70 13.17
C ARG A 102 -2.20 11.98 14.49
N GLN A 103 -2.97 10.89 14.49
CA GLN A 103 -3.28 10.08 15.68
C GLN A 103 -2.37 8.86 15.79
N MET A 104 -1.52 8.61 14.80
CA MET A 104 -0.54 7.53 14.87
C MET A 104 0.67 8.01 15.66
N SER A 105 0.96 7.35 16.79
CA SER A 105 2.13 7.65 17.62
C SER A 105 3.46 7.26 16.96
N ARG A 106 3.40 6.46 15.89
CA ARG A 106 4.51 6.02 15.05
C ARG A 106 4.03 5.81 13.60
N PRO A 107 4.90 5.90 12.59
CA PRO A 107 4.57 5.48 11.22
C PRO A 107 4.02 4.04 11.21
N PRO A 108 3.18 3.63 10.25
CA PRO A 108 2.69 2.26 10.19
C PRO A 108 3.87 1.29 10.17
N ALA A 109 3.90 0.43 11.18
CA ALA A 109 4.97 -0.53 11.34
C ALA A 109 4.75 -1.76 10.45
N VAL A 110 5.84 -2.41 10.08
CA VAL A 110 5.83 -3.78 9.57
C VAL A 110 6.54 -4.65 10.59
N GLU A 111 5.86 -5.69 11.03
CA GLU A 111 6.50 -6.77 11.77
C GLU A 111 7.07 -7.77 10.76
N ILE A 112 8.39 -7.90 10.71
CA ILE A 112 9.04 -8.94 9.92
C ILE A 112 8.94 -10.24 10.73
N THR A 113 8.27 -11.24 10.18
CA THR A 113 7.98 -12.50 10.90
C THR A 113 8.87 -13.66 10.46
N ALA A 114 9.43 -13.59 9.26
CA ALA A 114 10.34 -14.60 8.75
C ALA A 114 11.79 -14.33 9.21
N PRO A 115 12.55 -15.36 9.62
CA PRO A 115 13.95 -15.20 10.04
C PRO A 115 14.91 -14.97 8.86
N ASP A 116 14.50 -15.36 7.66
CA ASP A 116 15.27 -15.38 6.42
C ASP A 116 14.54 -14.57 5.33
N VAL A 117 14.30 -13.29 5.59
CA VAL A 117 13.72 -12.38 4.61
C VAL A 117 14.81 -11.90 3.65
N THR A 118 14.57 -12.09 2.36
CA THR A 118 15.44 -11.59 1.29
C THR A 118 15.33 -10.07 1.16
N ALA A 119 16.31 -9.43 0.52
CA ALA A 119 16.26 -7.99 0.28
C ALA A 119 15.00 -7.57 -0.51
N GLU A 120 14.61 -8.37 -1.50
CA GLU A 120 13.40 -8.12 -2.30
C GLU A 120 12.11 -8.22 -1.48
N GLU A 121 12.01 -9.23 -0.62
CA GLU A 121 10.86 -9.36 0.29
C GLU A 121 10.79 -8.21 1.30
N GLN A 122 11.95 -7.74 1.78
CA GLN A 122 12.03 -6.57 2.64
C GLN A 122 11.58 -5.30 1.91
N ASP A 123 11.98 -5.12 0.65
CA ASP A 123 11.54 -4.02 -0.20
C ASP A 123 10.02 -4.04 -0.43
N TRP A 124 9.45 -5.22 -0.69
CA TRP A 124 8.00 -5.39 -0.79
C TRP A 124 7.27 -5.02 0.50
N LEU A 125 7.76 -5.51 1.63
CA LEU A 125 7.19 -5.22 2.94
C LEU A 125 7.21 -3.72 3.24
N LEU A 126 8.32 -3.04 2.99
CA LEU A 126 8.44 -1.58 3.16
C LEU A 126 7.54 -0.83 2.18
N ALA A 127 7.50 -1.22 0.91
CA ALA A 127 6.65 -0.59 -0.08
C ALA A 127 5.16 -0.67 0.29
N LEU A 128 4.71 -1.83 0.80
CA LEU A 128 3.34 -2.01 1.28
C LEU A 128 3.04 -1.17 2.52
N ALA A 129 4.01 -1.00 3.43
CA ALA A 129 3.88 -0.13 4.59
C ALA A 129 3.67 1.33 4.16
N PHE A 130 4.49 1.81 3.23
CA PHE A 130 4.36 3.15 2.69
C PHE A 130 3.05 3.34 1.93
N TRP A 131 2.62 2.34 1.16
CA TRP A 131 1.33 2.38 0.48
C TRP A 131 0.15 2.51 1.47
N ASN A 132 0.22 1.87 2.64
CA ASN A 132 -0.76 2.04 3.71
C ASN A 132 -0.80 3.44 4.34
N VAL A 133 0.24 4.26 4.15
CA VAL A 133 0.25 5.70 4.48
C VAL A 133 -0.30 6.52 3.31
N LEU A 134 0.26 6.29 2.13
CA LEU A 134 0.03 7.12 0.95
C LEU A 134 -1.41 7.07 0.48
N PHE A 135 -1.96 5.86 0.31
CA PHE A 135 -3.30 5.71 -0.26
C PHE A 135 -4.38 6.39 0.62
N PRO A 136 -4.40 6.19 1.95
CA PRO A 136 -5.37 6.89 2.77
C PRO A 136 -5.12 8.40 2.89
N ALA A 137 -3.86 8.85 2.85
CA ALA A 137 -3.55 10.28 2.81
C ALA A 137 -4.07 10.93 1.52
N ALA A 138 -3.89 10.26 0.38
CA ALA A 138 -4.36 10.74 -0.91
C ALA A 138 -5.89 10.86 -0.98
N ILE A 139 -6.63 9.97 -0.31
CA ILE A 139 -8.10 10.08 -0.18
C ILE A 139 -8.50 11.34 0.62
N GLN A 140 -7.67 11.77 1.57
CA GLN A 140 -7.94 12.95 2.40
C GLN A 140 -7.57 14.27 1.71
N VAL A 141 -6.70 14.23 0.70
CA VAL A 141 -6.38 15.41 -0.12
C VAL A 141 -7.50 15.56 -1.15
N ASP A 142 -8.38 16.53 -0.91
CA ASP A 142 -9.44 16.89 -1.86
C ASP A 142 -8.83 17.38 -3.18
N THR A 143 -8.79 16.53 -4.20
CA THR A 143 -8.33 16.89 -5.55
C THR A 143 -9.43 17.48 -6.42
N SER A 144 -10.66 17.67 -5.90
CA SER A 144 -11.81 18.12 -6.70
C SER A 144 -11.71 19.56 -7.23
N GLY A 145 -10.63 20.28 -6.93
CA GLY A 145 -10.38 21.66 -7.38
C GLY A 145 -9.22 21.85 -8.36
N ILE A 146 -8.51 20.79 -8.78
CA ILE A 146 -7.40 20.91 -9.75
C ILE A 146 -7.85 20.25 -11.05
N VAL A 147 -8.33 21.08 -11.98
CA VAL A 147 -8.59 20.75 -13.39
C VAL A 147 -7.70 21.62 -14.25
#